data_AF-A0A9D2BLB5-F1
#
_entry.id   AF-A0A9D2BLB5-F1
#
_cell.length_a   1.000
_cell.length_b   1.000
_cell.length_c   1.000
_cell.angle_alpha   90.00
_cell.angle_beta   90.00
_cell.angle_gamma   90.00
#
_symmetry.space_group_name_H-M   'P 1'
#
loop_
_entity.id
_entity.type
_entity.pdbx_description
1 polymer ?
#
loop_
_entity_poly.entity_id
_entity_poly.type
_entity_poly.pdbx_seq_one_letter_code
_entity_poly.pdbx_strand_id
1 'polypeptide(L)'
;YDIDNTIDDLKKYTKDCDFVFHLAGVNRPKNIEEFYEGNTNFTELLCASLEAHNNKCPILISSSIQAKQSNDYGKSKKEGEQILIRHAMNIDTKVYIYRLANLFGKWCRPNYNSVVATWCYNIAHDLDIQINNPNTKLELCYIDDVIDEFLNALEGHPTISFGEYNKVHPTYEITLDELSKLIYSFKEQSNTLIMPEISDDSLEKKLYSTYLSYLPKEKVSFPLKMNIDERGSFTELLKTEKCGQFSVNISKPGITKGQHWHHSKWEFFIVVSGHGLIQERKIGSDEVLEFEVSGDKIEAVHMLPGYTHNIINLSDSENLVTLMWANEQFDPNRPDTYYEEV
;
A
#
# COMPACT_ATOMS: atom_id res chain seq x y z
N TYR A 1 25.19 3.15 14.92
CA TYR A 1 26.49 3.36 14.27
C TYR A 1 26.24 3.64 12.81
N ASP A 2 26.63 4.79 12.30
CA ASP A 2 26.56 5.20 10.90
C ASP A 2 27.85 5.93 10.48
N ILE A 3 27.84 6.55 9.29
CA ILE A 3 29.00 7.25 8.72
C ILE A 3 29.46 8.47 9.53
N ASP A 4 28.59 9.02 10.38
CA ASP A 4 28.89 10.20 11.20
C ASP A 4 29.41 9.81 12.60
N ASN A 5 29.43 8.51 12.92
CA ASN A 5 29.95 8.00 14.18
C ASN A 5 31.46 7.68 14.13
N THR A 6 32.12 7.84 15.27
CA THR A 6 33.54 7.53 15.45
C THR A 6 33.75 6.10 15.95
N ILE A 7 34.94 5.54 15.75
CA ILE A 7 35.29 4.21 16.29
C ILE A 7 35.11 4.14 17.82
N ASP A 8 35.32 5.23 18.55
CA ASP A 8 35.11 5.24 20.00
C ASP A 8 33.63 5.18 20.37
N ASP A 9 32.73 5.73 19.54
CA ASP A 9 31.30 5.51 19.68
C ASP A 9 30.96 4.02 19.48
N LEU A 10 31.56 3.35 18.48
CA LEU A 10 31.36 1.90 18.29
C LEU A 10 31.77 1.10 19.52
N LYS A 11 32.95 1.40 20.10
CA LYS A 11 33.42 0.72 21.31
C LYS A 11 32.46 0.94 22.49
N LYS A 12 31.95 2.17 22.64
CA LYS A 12 30.96 2.49 23.68
C LYS A 12 29.67 1.69 23.47
N TYR A 13 29.14 1.68 22.25
CA TYR A 13 27.89 0.99 21.95
C TYR A 13 28.02 -0.53 22.11
N THR A 14 29.11 -1.12 21.63
CA THR A 14 29.34 -2.58 21.74
C THR A 14 29.58 -3.04 23.17
N LYS A 15 29.97 -2.14 24.07
CA LYS A 15 30.03 -2.43 25.50
C LYS A 15 28.65 -2.54 26.16
N ASP A 16 27.73 -1.65 25.77
CA ASP A 16 26.48 -1.42 26.51
C ASP A 16 25.22 -2.02 25.83
N CYS A 17 25.33 -2.55 24.61
CA CYS A 17 24.18 -3.05 23.85
C CYS A 17 23.73 -4.46 24.25
N ASP A 18 22.42 -4.70 24.24
CA ASP A 18 21.82 -6.02 24.49
C ASP A 18 21.46 -6.79 23.21
N PHE A 19 21.42 -6.11 22.06
CA PHE A 19 21.16 -6.69 20.76
C PHE A 19 21.74 -5.80 19.65
N VAL A 20 22.24 -6.40 18.56
CA VAL A 20 22.78 -5.66 17.42
C VAL A 20 21.97 -5.96 16.15
N PHE A 21 21.37 -4.91 15.57
CA PHE A 21 20.86 -4.93 14.20
C PHE A 21 21.95 -4.42 13.24
N HIS A 22 22.67 -5.34 12.61
CA HIS A 22 23.70 -5.05 11.61
C HIS A 22 23.06 -4.89 10.22
N LEU A 23 22.59 -3.67 9.95
CA LEU A 23 21.93 -3.29 8.70
C LEU A 23 22.88 -2.56 7.72
N ALA A 24 24.11 -2.29 8.15
CA ALA A 24 25.07 -1.56 7.35
C ALA A 24 25.56 -2.43 6.18
N GLY A 25 25.57 -1.84 4.98
CA GLY A 25 26.15 -2.50 3.83
C GLY A 25 26.22 -1.63 2.58
N VAL A 26 27.32 -1.76 1.85
CA VAL A 26 27.56 -1.13 0.56
C VAL A 26 26.88 -1.94 -0.54
N ASN A 27 25.96 -1.30 -1.28
CA ASN A 27 25.16 -1.94 -2.33
C ASN A 27 25.55 -1.50 -3.76
N ARG A 28 26.08 -0.28 -3.94
CA ARG A 28 26.55 0.27 -5.23
C ARG A 28 27.83 1.10 -5.01
N PRO A 29 28.99 0.46 -4.89
CA PRO A 29 30.24 1.16 -4.76
C PRO A 29 30.69 1.76 -6.07
N LYS A 30 31.61 2.73 -6.00
CA LYS A 30 32.28 3.25 -7.19
C LYS A 30 33.37 2.29 -7.68
N ASN A 31 33.97 1.52 -6.76
CA ASN A 31 35.02 0.53 -7.03
C ASN A 31 34.74 -0.81 -6.33
N ILE A 32 35.20 -1.93 -6.91
CA ILE A 32 34.95 -3.28 -6.38
C ILE A 32 35.52 -3.46 -4.96
N GLU A 33 36.66 -2.83 -4.66
CA GLU A 33 37.32 -2.87 -3.35
C GLU A 33 36.42 -2.35 -2.21
N GLU A 34 35.56 -1.36 -2.48
CA GLU A 34 34.64 -0.79 -1.48
C GLU A 34 33.59 -1.81 -0.98
N PHE A 35 33.28 -2.88 -1.73
CA PHE A 35 32.42 -3.95 -1.23
C PHE A 35 33.10 -4.74 -0.11
N TYR A 36 34.37 -5.09 -0.32
CA TYR A 36 35.16 -5.86 0.64
C TYR A 36 35.55 -4.97 1.83
N GLU A 37 36.02 -3.74 1.55
CA GLU A 37 36.39 -2.79 2.60
C GLU A 37 35.21 -2.32 3.45
N GLY A 38 34.04 -2.10 2.85
CA GLY A 38 32.86 -1.60 3.57
C GLY A 38 32.11 -2.66 4.35
N ASN A 39 31.88 -3.84 3.76
CA ASN A 39 31.03 -4.87 4.38
C ASN A 39 31.83 -5.82 5.28
N THR A 40 32.98 -6.30 4.79
CA THR A 40 33.77 -7.31 5.49
C THR A 40 34.52 -6.66 6.65
N ASN A 41 35.27 -5.57 6.41
CA ASN A 41 36.07 -4.94 7.47
C ASN A 41 35.22 -4.37 8.61
N PHE A 42 34.05 -3.80 8.32
CA PHE A 42 33.18 -3.27 9.38
C PHE A 42 32.58 -4.40 10.23
N THR A 43 32.20 -5.52 9.61
CA THR A 43 31.68 -6.69 10.33
C THR A 43 32.77 -7.27 11.25
N GLU A 44 34.02 -7.35 10.79
CA GLU A 44 35.16 -7.76 11.62
C GLU A 44 35.41 -6.79 12.79
N LEU A 45 35.38 -5.47 12.53
CA LEU A 45 35.56 -4.45 13.56
C LEU A 45 34.46 -4.51 14.64
N LEU A 46 33.22 -4.71 14.24
CA LEU A 46 32.08 -4.91 15.14
C LEU A 46 32.30 -6.14 16.03
N CYS A 47 32.63 -7.30 15.42
CA CYS A 47 32.89 -8.54 16.15
C CYS A 47 34.06 -8.37 17.14
N ALA A 48 35.18 -7.82 16.69
CA ALA A 48 36.35 -7.58 17.54
C ALA A 48 36.04 -6.64 18.72
N SER A 49 35.19 -5.63 18.52
CA SER A 49 34.77 -4.71 19.57
C SER A 49 33.85 -5.38 20.60
N LEU A 50 32.95 -6.26 20.17
CA LEU A 50 32.11 -7.06 21.08
C LEU A 50 32.95 -8.06 21.88
N GLU A 51 33.90 -8.75 21.22
CA GLU A 51 34.85 -9.68 21.87
C GLU A 51 35.69 -8.97 22.93
N ALA A 52 36.21 -7.77 22.63
CA ALA A 52 37.02 -6.98 23.57
C ALA A 52 36.26 -6.60 24.85
N HIS A 53 34.93 -6.49 24.80
CA HIS A 53 34.08 -6.21 25.95
C HIS A 53 33.45 -7.46 26.56
N ASN A 54 33.72 -8.65 26.02
CA ASN A 54 33.04 -9.90 26.36
C ASN A 54 31.50 -9.75 26.32
N ASN A 55 31.00 -8.95 25.39
CA ASN A 55 29.56 -8.75 25.20
C ASN A 55 29.03 -9.86 24.27
N LYS A 56 28.13 -10.68 24.80
CA LYS A 56 27.49 -11.81 24.10
C LYS A 56 26.09 -11.49 23.61
N CYS A 57 25.79 -10.21 23.36
CA CYS A 57 24.50 -9.82 22.79
C CYS A 57 24.26 -10.53 21.44
N PRO A 58 23.03 -10.94 21.12
CA PRO A 58 22.72 -11.49 19.81
C PRO A 58 22.93 -10.47 18.70
N ILE A 59 23.29 -10.97 17.51
CA ILE A 59 23.53 -10.14 16.32
C ILE A 59 22.61 -10.60 15.19
N LEU A 60 21.81 -9.69 14.65
CA LEU A 60 21.06 -9.88 13.41
C LEU A 60 21.79 -9.19 12.27
N ILE A 61 21.94 -9.87 11.11
CA ILE A 61 22.50 -9.27 9.90
C ILE A 61 21.51 -9.28 8.73
N SER A 62 21.39 -8.15 8.04
CA SER A 62 20.71 -8.05 6.75
C SER A 62 21.67 -8.44 5.60
N SER A 63 21.71 -9.73 5.30
CA SER A 63 22.34 -10.27 4.09
C SER A 63 21.36 -10.18 2.90
N SER A 64 21.66 -10.86 1.80
CA SER A 64 20.85 -10.85 0.58
C SER A 64 20.75 -12.23 -0.04
N ILE A 65 19.65 -12.52 -0.74
CA ILE A 65 19.53 -13.70 -1.61
C ILE A 65 20.69 -13.80 -2.63
N GLN A 66 21.32 -12.68 -2.98
CA GLN A 66 22.49 -12.65 -3.85
C GLN A 66 23.74 -13.30 -3.24
N ALA A 67 23.79 -13.54 -1.91
CA ALA A 67 24.87 -14.28 -1.27
C ALA A 67 25.02 -15.73 -1.80
N LYS A 68 23.99 -16.24 -2.48
CA LYS A 68 24.01 -17.52 -3.19
C LYS A 68 24.68 -17.44 -4.57
N GLN A 69 24.86 -16.23 -5.12
CA GLN A 69 25.43 -15.99 -6.44
C GLN A 69 26.96 -15.83 -6.37
N SER A 70 27.63 -16.08 -7.50
CA SER A 70 29.09 -15.99 -7.64
C SER A 70 29.60 -14.59 -8.01
N ASN A 71 28.73 -13.58 -8.00
CA ASN A 71 29.12 -12.18 -8.24
C ASN A 71 29.79 -11.58 -6.97
N ASP A 72 30.54 -10.49 -7.13
CA ASP A 72 31.37 -9.95 -6.04
C ASP A 72 30.56 -9.41 -4.86
N TYR A 73 29.38 -8.85 -5.12
CA TYR A 73 28.44 -8.44 -4.08
C TYR A 73 27.96 -9.64 -3.24
N GLY A 74 27.60 -10.75 -3.92
CA GLY A 74 27.20 -12.00 -3.29
C GLY A 74 28.32 -12.61 -2.44
N LYS A 75 29.56 -12.61 -2.95
CA LYS A 75 30.73 -13.05 -2.20
C LYS A 75 30.95 -12.22 -0.94
N SER A 76 30.94 -10.89 -1.06
CA SER A 76 31.08 -9.96 0.08
C SER A 76 30.03 -10.21 1.17
N LYS A 77 28.76 -10.40 0.79
CA LYS A 77 27.69 -10.74 1.75
C LYS A 77 27.93 -12.10 2.41
N LYS A 78 28.33 -13.12 1.65
CA LYS A 78 28.64 -14.45 2.17
C LYS A 78 29.84 -14.44 3.12
N GLU A 79 30.86 -13.63 2.86
CA GLU A 79 32.02 -13.46 3.76
C GLU A 79 31.59 -12.86 5.11
N GLY A 80 30.76 -11.81 5.09
CA GLY A 80 30.17 -11.24 6.31
C GLY A 80 29.39 -12.27 7.13
N GLU A 81 28.62 -13.14 6.47
CA GLU A 81 27.94 -14.27 7.12
C GLU A 81 28.93 -15.22 7.81
N GLN A 82 30.04 -15.58 7.16
CA GLN A 82 31.04 -16.49 7.74
C GLN A 82 31.78 -15.88 8.93
N ILE A 83 32.06 -14.57 8.90
CA ILE A 83 32.67 -13.86 10.02
C ILE A 83 31.78 -13.94 11.26
N LEU A 84 30.48 -13.65 11.10
CA LEU A 84 29.54 -13.71 12.20
C LEU A 84 29.34 -15.13 12.74
N ILE A 85 29.29 -16.14 11.86
CA ILE A 85 29.22 -17.54 12.29
C ILE A 85 30.44 -17.93 13.13
N ARG A 86 31.64 -17.51 12.71
CA ARG A 86 32.88 -17.78 13.48
C ARG A 86 32.86 -17.05 14.82
N HIS A 87 32.44 -15.80 14.84
CA HIS A 87 32.29 -15.01 16.06
C HIS A 87 31.30 -15.66 17.04
N ALA A 88 30.14 -16.13 16.54
CA ALA A 88 29.15 -16.86 17.32
C ALA A 88 29.76 -18.07 18.04
N MET A 89 30.59 -18.86 17.34
CA MET A 89 31.29 -20.02 17.90
C MET A 89 32.36 -19.62 18.92
N ASN A 90 33.06 -18.49 18.70
CA ASN A 90 34.17 -18.06 19.54
C ASN A 90 33.73 -17.60 20.93
N ILE A 91 32.63 -16.84 21.03
CA ILE A 91 32.17 -16.26 22.30
C ILE A 91 30.84 -16.82 22.79
N ASP A 92 30.27 -17.81 22.10
CA ASP A 92 28.98 -18.44 22.44
C ASP A 92 27.85 -17.39 22.48
N THR A 93 27.60 -16.75 21.32
CA THR A 93 26.50 -15.80 21.10
C THR A 93 25.59 -16.27 19.96
N LYS A 94 24.34 -15.79 19.93
CA LYS A 94 23.36 -16.08 18.88
C LYS A 94 23.54 -15.14 17.69
N VAL A 95 23.41 -15.68 16.47
CA VAL A 95 23.44 -14.88 15.25
C VAL A 95 22.20 -15.19 14.40
N TYR A 96 21.54 -14.15 13.91
CA TYR A 96 20.39 -14.24 13.03
C TYR A 96 20.74 -13.75 11.64
N ILE A 97 20.89 -14.67 10.68
CA ILE A 97 21.26 -14.34 9.31
C ILE A 97 20.01 -14.30 8.42
N TYR A 98 19.67 -13.12 7.91
CA TYR A 98 18.58 -12.95 6.94
C TYR A 98 19.13 -12.70 5.55
N ARG A 99 18.97 -13.66 4.64
CA ARG A 99 19.24 -13.47 3.21
C ARG A 99 18.00 -12.86 2.54
N LEU A 100 17.84 -11.55 2.69
CA LEU A 100 16.64 -10.84 2.25
C LEU A 100 16.49 -10.85 0.72
N ALA A 101 15.24 -10.99 0.26
CA ALA A 101 14.85 -10.71 -1.12
C ALA A 101 15.00 -9.21 -1.43
N ASN A 102 14.65 -8.78 -2.64
CA ASN A 102 14.69 -7.34 -2.95
C ASN A 102 13.63 -6.62 -2.12
N LEU A 103 14.03 -5.62 -1.35
CA LEU A 103 13.12 -4.91 -0.48
C LEU A 103 12.36 -3.82 -1.22
N PHE A 104 11.10 -3.64 -0.87
CA PHE A 104 10.29 -2.50 -1.29
C PHE A 104 9.47 -1.94 -0.13
N GLY A 105 9.11 -0.67 -0.24
CA GLY A 105 8.39 0.04 0.80
C GLY A 105 8.62 1.54 0.74
N LYS A 106 7.95 2.23 1.67
CA LYS A 106 8.15 3.65 1.94
C LYS A 106 9.62 3.95 2.27
N TRP A 107 10.06 5.16 1.93
CA TRP A 107 11.37 5.73 2.29
C TRP A 107 12.60 5.09 1.62
N CYS A 108 12.40 4.10 0.73
CA CYS A 108 13.49 3.61 -0.09
C CYS A 108 13.96 4.71 -1.07
N ARG A 109 15.27 4.88 -1.22
CA ARG A 109 15.82 5.94 -2.07
C ARG A 109 15.57 5.63 -3.56
N PRO A 110 14.83 6.47 -4.32
CA PRO A 110 14.66 6.28 -5.75
C PRO A 110 15.96 6.58 -6.50
N ASN A 111 16.10 6.06 -7.72
CA ASN A 111 17.28 6.25 -8.58
C ASN A 111 18.60 5.78 -7.93
N TYR A 112 18.52 4.89 -6.95
CA TYR A 112 19.67 4.25 -6.32
C TYR A 112 19.66 2.76 -6.63
N ASN A 113 19.26 1.86 -5.72
CA ASN A 113 19.41 0.41 -5.90
C ASN A 113 18.08 -0.37 -5.96
N SER A 114 16.93 0.29 -5.81
CA SER A 114 15.61 -0.35 -5.89
C SER A 114 14.86 0.07 -7.16
N VAL A 115 14.50 -0.91 -7.98
CA VAL A 115 13.65 -0.71 -9.17
C VAL A 115 12.24 -0.27 -8.76
N VAL A 116 11.68 -0.84 -7.69
CA VAL A 116 10.35 -0.49 -7.19
C VAL A 116 10.31 0.97 -6.75
N ALA A 117 11.26 1.41 -5.92
CA ALA A 117 11.33 2.81 -5.47
C ALA A 117 11.49 3.78 -6.64
N THR A 118 12.36 3.44 -7.59
CA THR A 118 12.62 4.25 -8.79
C THR A 118 11.37 4.38 -9.65
N TRP A 119 10.67 3.28 -9.90
CA TRP A 119 9.48 3.31 -10.75
C TRP A 119 8.28 3.95 -10.08
N CYS A 120 8.05 3.69 -8.78
CA CYS A 120 7.03 4.41 -8.02
C CYS A 120 7.26 5.93 -8.08
N TYR A 121 8.50 6.38 -7.82
CA TYR A 121 8.86 7.78 -7.92
C TYR A 121 8.68 8.34 -9.33
N ASN A 122 9.27 7.70 -10.35
CA ASN A 122 9.23 8.20 -11.72
C ASN A 122 7.79 8.31 -12.23
N ILE A 123 6.99 7.24 -12.09
CA ILE A 123 5.61 7.21 -12.55
C ILE A 123 4.75 8.26 -11.81
N ALA A 124 4.94 8.41 -10.49
CA ALA A 124 4.27 9.45 -9.70
C ALA A 124 4.64 10.87 -10.15
N HIS A 125 5.84 11.08 -10.69
CA HIS A 125 6.35 12.38 -11.15
C HIS A 125 6.28 12.56 -12.68
N ASP A 126 5.52 11.72 -13.39
CA ASP A 126 5.41 11.74 -14.86
C ASP A 126 6.75 11.60 -15.60
N LEU A 127 7.70 10.91 -14.99
CA LEU A 127 8.98 10.55 -15.62
C LEU A 127 8.86 9.16 -16.24
N ASP A 128 9.55 8.97 -17.35
CA ASP A 128 9.63 7.67 -18.02
C ASP A 128 10.36 6.63 -17.16
N ILE A 129 9.96 5.37 -17.33
CA ILE A 129 10.68 4.21 -16.81
C ILE A 129 11.33 3.45 -17.95
N GLN A 130 12.44 2.77 -17.66
CA GLN A 130 13.12 1.91 -18.62
C GLN A 130 12.92 0.44 -18.24
N ILE A 131 12.44 -0.36 -19.18
CA ILE A 131 12.29 -1.82 -19.04
C ILE A 131 13.17 -2.50 -20.08
N ASN A 132 14.30 -3.06 -19.64
CA ASN A 132 15.23 -3.75 -20.54
C ASN A 132 14.75 -5.16 -20.92
N ASN A 133 14.22 -5.90 -19.95
CA ASN A 133 13.66 -7.23 -20.16
C ASN A 133 12.37 -7.39 -19.34
N PRO A 134 11.18 -7.34 -19.98
CA PRO A 134 9.90 -7.42 -19.27
C PRO A 134 9.70 -8.72 -18.50
N ASN A 135 10.31 -9.81 -18.95
CA ASN A 135 10.17 -11.14 -18.34
C ASN A 135 11.11 -11.40 -17.15
N THR A 136 11.95 -10.43 -16.80
CA THR A 136 12.82 -10.56 -15.62
C THR A 136 11.95 -10.68 -14.37
N LYS A 137 12.08 -11.82 -13.67
CA LYS A 137 11.40 -12.07 -12.39
C LYS A 137 12.17 -11.44 -11.24
N LEU A 138 11.45 -10.82 -10.32
CA LEU A 138 11.93 -10.30 -9.06
C LEU A 138 11.28 -11.08 -7.93
N GLU A 139 12.10 -11.45 -6.95
CA GLU A 139 11.62 -11.83 -5.62
C GLU A 139 11.64 -10.58 -4.74
N LEU A 140 10.49 -10.22 -4.19
CA LEU A 140 10.25 -9.01 -3.39
C LEU A 140 9.86 -9.37 -1.96
N CYS A 141 10.25 -8.52 -1.02
CA CYS A 141 9.80 -8.57 0.37
C CYS A 141 9.46 -7.16 0.84
N TYR A 142 8.32 -7.00 1.52
CA TYR A 142 7.85 -5.69 1.94
C TYR A 142 8.48 -5.28 3.26
N ILE A 143 8.78 -3.99 3.40
CA ILE A 143 9.54 -3.48 4.55
C ILE A 143 8.85 -3.76 5.89
N ASP A 144 7.53 -3.69 5.98
CA ASP A 144 6.86 -3.91 7.26
C ASP A 144 6.95 -5.39 7.69
N ASP A 145 6.92 -6.35 6.75
CA ASP A 145 7.15 -7.78 7.07
C ASP A 145 8.58 -8.01 7.60
N VAL A 146 9.57 -7.27 7.06
CA VAL A 146 10.95 -7.33 7.54
C VAL A 146 11.05 -6.79 8.96
N ILE A 147 10.37 -5.67 9.25
CA ILE A 147 10.37 -5.07 10.59
C ILE A 147 9.71 -6.00 11.59
N ASP A 148 8.56 -6.58 11.26
CA ASP A 148 7.86 -7.52 12.14
C ASP A 148 8.74 -8.75 12.46
N GLU A 149 9.38 -9.32 11.45
CA GLU A 149 10.29 -10.45 11.64
C GLU A 149 11.55 -10.07 12.44
N PHE A 150 12.06 -8.85 12.27
CA PHE A 150 13.21 -8.36 13.05
C PHE A 150 12.86 -8.12 14.51
N LEU A 151 11.63 -7.67 14.81
CA LEU A 151 11.11 -7.57 16.17
C LEU A 151 10.89 -8.96 16.78
N ASN A 152 10.35 -9.92 16.01
CA ASN A 152 10.26 -11.31 16.47
C ASN A 152 11.63 -11.89 16.82
N ALA A 153 12.66 -11.61 16.02
CA ALA A 153 14.03 -12.04 16.31
C ALA A 153 14.59 -11.40 17.60
N LEU A 154 14.30 -10.12 17.83
CA LEU A 154 14.67 -9.41 19.06
C LEU A 154 14.02 -10.05 20.30
N GLU A 155 12.77 -10.49 20.19
CA GLU A 155 12.05 -11.21 21.25
C GLU A 155 12.48 -12.68 21.39
N GLY A 156 13.36 -13.17 20.52
CA GLY A 156 13.87 -14.54 20.54
C GLY A 156 12.97 -15.56 19.86
N HIS A 157 12.06 -15.11 18.99
CA HIS A 157 11.11 -15.92 18.23
C HIS A 157 11.27 -15.77 16.70
N PRO A 158 12.50 -15.85 16.15
CA PRO A 158 12.68 -15.69 14.71
C PRO A 158 12.03 -16.83 13.93
N THR A 159 11.68 -16.54 12.68
CA THR A 159 11.27 -17.56 11.71
C THR A 159 12.51 -18.27 11.16
N ILE A 160 12.84 -19.41 11.76
CA ILE A 160 14.01 -20.21 11.39
C ILE A 160 13.83 -20.83 10.00
N SER A 161 14.86 -20.72 9.16
CA SER A 161 14.96 -21.46 7.90
C SER A 161 15.83 -22.71 8.05
N PHE A 162 17.10 -22.55 8.41
CA PHE A 162 18.04 -23.65 8.71
C PHE A 162 19.26 -23.13 9.47
N GLY A 163 19.69 -23.82 10.53
CA GLY A 163 20.81 -23.34 11.35
C GLY A 163 20.61 -21.89 11.81
N GLU A 164 21.64 -21.05 11.65
CA GLU A 164 21.60 -19.61 11.94
C GLU A 164 20.83 -18.77 10.90
N TYR A 165 20.34 -19.39 9.81
CA TYR A 165 19.63 -18.70 8.74
C TYR A 165 18.13 -18.62 9.03
N ASN A 166 17.61 -17.40 8.95
CA ASN A 166 16.22 -17.04 9.19
C ASN A 166 15.62 -16.45 7.91
N LYS A 167 14.29 -16.35 7.88
CA LYS A 167 13.55 -15.94 6.67
C LYS A 167 12.40 -15.01 7.02
N VAL A 168 12.18 -14.01 6.17
CA VAL A 168 10.98 -13.16 6.22
C VAL A 168 9.91 -13.78 5.33
N HIS A 169 8.65 -13.78 5.79
CA HIS A 169 7.49 -14.18 5.00
C HIS A 169 6.40 -13.11 5.12
N PRO A 170 5.59 -12.91 4.06
CA PRO A 170 5.70 -13.53 2.74
C PRO A 170 6.83 -12.93 1.88
N THR A 171 7.24 -13.67 0.85
CA THR A 171 7.93 -13.12 -0.32
C THR A 171 7.02 -13.21 -1.55
N TYR A 172 7.23 -12.31 -2.50
CA TYR A 172 6.40 -12.18 -3.69
C TYR A 172 7.24 -12.31 -4.95
N GLU A 173 6.79 -13.11 -5.91
CA GLU A 173 7.39 -13.15 -7.25
C GLU A 173 6.59 -12.28 -8.21
N ILE A 174 7.26 -11.38 -8.93
CA ILE A 174 6.63 -10.53 -9.94
C ILE A 174 7.60 -10.27 -11.10
N THR A 175 7.10 -10.19 -12.33
CA THR A 175 7.90 -9.76 -13.48
C THR A 175 8.03 -8.23 -13.56
N LEU A 176 9.05 -7.73 -14.25
CA LEU A 176 9.17 -6.30 -14.53
C LEU A 176 7.97 -5.74 -15.32
N ASP A 177 7.38 -6.53 -16.21
CA ASP A 177 6.17 -6.13 -16.94
C ASP A 177 4.96 -5.96 -16.00
N GLU A 178 4.65 -6.97 -15.20
CA GLU A 178 3.56 -6.93 -14.22
C GLU A 178 3.74 -5.80 -13.21
N LEU A 179 4.95 -5.60 -12.70
CA LEU A 179 5.28 -4.52 -11.78
C LEU A 179 4.98 -3.15 -12.39
N SER A 180 5.38 -2.94 -13.65
CA SER A 180 5.15 -1.67 -14.33
C SER A 180 3.65 -1.39 -14.54
N LYS A 181 2.89 -2.42 -14.96
CA LYS A 181 1.44 -2.34 -15.17
C LYS A 181 0.69 -2.01 -13.88
N LEU A 182 1.06 -2.62 -12.76
CA LEU A 182 0.47 -2.31 -11.46
C LEU A 182 0.74 -0.86 -11.04
N ILE A 183 1.98 -0.38 -11.16
CA ILE A 183 2.28 1.00 -10.76
C ILE A 183 1.57 2.02 -11.66
N TYR A 184 1.45 1.75 -12.97
CA TYR A 184 0.65 2.59 -13.87
C TYR A 184 -0.85 2.54 -13.55
N SER A 185 -1.41 1.38 -13.18
CA SER A 185 -2.83 1.32 -12.80
C SER A 185 -3.11 2.14 -11.54
N PHE A 186 -2.18 2.20 -10.59
CA PHE A 186 -2.28 3.04 -9.40
C PHE A 186 -2.30 4.54 -9.74
N LYS A 187 -1.50 4.97 -10.72
CA LYS A 187 -1.51 6.35 -11.21
C LYS A 187 -2.86 6.72 -11.82
N GLU A 188 -3.42 5.83 -12.64
CA GLU A 188 -4.70 6.04 -13.31
C GLU A 188 -5.92 6.03 -12.38
N GLN A 189 -5.77 5.56 -11.14
CA GLN A 189 -6.86 5.53 -10.15
C GLN A 189 -7.46 6.93 -9.94
N SER A 190 -6.65 7.99 -9.89
CA SER A 190 -7.14 9.36 -9.71
C SER A 190 -7.94 9.91 -10.91
N ASN A 191 -7.68 9.40 -12.12
CA ASN A 191 -8.37 9.80 -13.35
C ASN A 191 -9.67 9.01 -13.56
N THR A 192 -9.62 7.71 -13.28
CA THR A 192 -10.71 6.77 -13.55
C THR A 192 -11.65 6.60 -12.36
N LEU A 193 -11.18 6.93 -11.15
CA LEU A 193 -11.75 6.60 -9.85
C LEU A 193 -11.88 5.10 -9.59
N ILE A 194 -11.36 4.24 -10.46
CA ILE A 194 -11.47 2.78 -10.34
C ILE A 194 -10.35 2.28 -9.43
N MET A 195 -10.74 1.74 -8.27
CA MET A 195 -9.86 0.97 -7.41
C MET A 195 -9.84 -0.49 -7.90
N PRO A 196 -8.65 -1.05 -8.21
CA PRO A 196 -8.52 -2.48 -8.50
C PRO A 196 -8.84 -3.32 -7.26
N GLU A 197 -9.02 -4.62 -7.44
CA GLU A 197 -9.10 -5.54 -6.30
C GLU A 197 -7.81 -5.49 -5.47
N ILE A 198 -7.93 -5.20 -4.18
CA ILE A 198 -6.81 -5.16 -3.23
C ILE A 198 -7.14 -6.13 -2.08
N SER A 199 -6.77 -7.39 -2.28
CA SER A 199 -6.95 -8.43 -1.26
C SER A 199 -6.06 -8.17 -0.05
N ASP A 200 -6.46 -8.68 1.12
CA ASP A 200 -5.62 -8.63 2.31
C ASP A 200 -4.30 -9.38 2.09
N ASP A 201 -3.22 -8.85 2.69
CA ASP A 201 -1.83 -9.32 2.60
C ASP A 201 -1.27 -9.54 1.17
N SER A 202 -1.91 -8.93 0.16
CA SER A 202 -1.48 -8.96 -1.23
C SER A 202 -0.28 -8.07 -1.53
N LEU A 203 0.43 -8.39 -2.62
CA LEU A 203 1.48 -7.54 -3.16
C LEU A 203 0.93 -6.18 -3.57
N GLU A 204 -0.24 -6.17 -4.21
CA GLU A 204 -0.95 -4.98 -4.71
C GLU A 204 -1.22 -3.99 -3.58
N LYS A 205 -1.72 -4.45 -2.42
CA LYS A 205 -1.97 -3.62 -1.22
C LYS A 205 -0.70 -2.91 -0.75
N LYS A 206 0.39 -3.68 -0.61
CA LYS A 206 1.69 -3.20 -0.13
C LYS A 206 2.35 -2.28 -1.15
N LEU A 207 2.22 -2.60 -2.44
CA LEU A 207 2.78 -1.82 -3.54
C LEU A 207 2.02 -0.51 -3.77
N TYR A 208 0.70 -0.49 -3.62
CA TYR A 208 -0.08 0.75 -3.68
C TYR A 208 0.30 1.70 -2.54
N SER A 209 0.40 1.19 -1.31
CA SER A 209 0.90 1.95 -0.15
C SER A 209 2.32 2.49 -0.39
N THR A 210 3.18 1.68 -1.01
CA THR A 210 4.53 2.09 -1.42
C THR A 210 4.47 3.22 -2.45
N TYR A 211 3.67 3.09 -3.50
CA TYR A 211 3.49 4.11 -4.53
C TYR A 211 3.02 5.45 -3.95
N LEU A 212 2.00 5.44 -3.08
CA LEU A 212 1.47 6.64 -2.43
C LEU A 212 2.56 7.41 -1.66
N SER A 213 3.54 6.71 -1.08
CA SER A 213 4.64 7.35 -0.34
C SER A 213 5.60 8.18 -1.23
N TYR A 214 5.52 8.03 -2.56
CA TYR A 214 6.30 8.81 -3.52
C TYR A 214 5.46 9.84 -4.30
N LEU A 215 4.19 10.06 -3.94
CA LEU A 215 3.40 11.09 -4.60
C LEU A 215 3.97 12.50 -4.34
N PRO A 216 4.12 13.34 -5.38
CA PRO A 216 4.43 14.74 -5.16
C PRO A 216 3.20 15.46 -4.58
N LYS A 217 3.44 16.55 -3.84
CA LYS A 217 2.42 17.29 -3.08
C LYS A 217 1.18 17.63 -3.92
N GLU A 218 1.39 18.07 -5.15
CA GLU A 218 0.36 18.48 -6.10
C GLU A 218 -0.54 17.34 -6.59
N LYS A 219 -0.15 16.08 -6.38
CA LYS A 219 -0.95 14.88 -6.74
C LYS A 219 -1.56 14.17 -5.55
N VAL A 220 -1.26 14.60 -4.32
CA VAL A 220 -1.89 14.07 -3.10
C VAL A 220 -3.40 14.37 -3.08
N SER A 221 -3.80 15.51 -3.67
CA SER A 221 -5.20 15.86 -3.90
C SER A 221 -5.48 15.95 -5.39
N PHE A 222 -6.63 15.44 -5.82
CA PHE A 222 -7.12 15.59 -7.19
C PHE A 222 -8.59 16.01 -7.18
N PRO A 223 -9.04 16.83 -8.15
CA PRO A 223 -10.41 17.30 -8.21
C PRO A 223 -11.34 16.18 -8.67
N LEU A 224 -12.57 16.17 -8.14
CA LEU A 224 -13.65 15.34 -8.64
C LEU A 224 -14.56 16.14 -9.58
N LYS A 225 -15.10 15.47 -10.61
CA LYS A 225 -16.02 16.10 -11.55
C LYS A 225 -17.41 16.23 -10.93
N MET A 226 -17.73 17.44 -10.46
CA MET A 226 -19.07 17.78 -10.02
C MET A 226 -19.96 18.12 -11.22
N ASN A 227 -21.05 17.37 -11.42
CA ASN A 227 -22.09 17.72 -12.39
C ASN A 227 -23.09 18.64 -11.69
N ILE A 228 -23.00 19.94 -11.93
CA ILE A 228 -23.74 20.99 -11.20
C ILE A 228 -24.85 21.55 -12.08
N ASP A 229 -26.04 21.70 -11.52
CA ASP A 229 -27.18 22.39 -12.12
C ASP A 229 -27.96 23.21 -11.06
N GLU A 230 -29.11 23.75 -11.44
CA GLU A 230 -29.95 24.54 -10.54
C GLU A 230 -30.47 23.75 -9.33
N ARG A 231 -30.57 22.42 -9.43
CA ARG A 231 -31.08 21.50 -8.41
C ARG A 231 -30.02 21.12 -7.38
N GLY A 232 -28.74 21.30 -7.70
CA GLY A 232 -27.60 20.99 -6.82
C GLY A 232 -26.45 20.36 -7.60
N SER A 233 -25.91 19.22 -7.13
CA SER A 233 -24.82 18.53 -7.82
C SER A 233 -24.85 17.02 -7.68
N PHE A 234 -24.24 16.31 -8.63
CA PHE A 234 -23.94 14.87 -8.55
C PHE A 234 -22.47 14.62 -8.89
N THR A 235 -21.77 13.89 -8.03
CA THR A 235 -20.31 13.69 -8.12
C THR A 235 -19.96 12.21 -7.89
N GLU A 236 -19.25 11.58 -8.83
CA GLU A 236 -18.68 10.26 -8.63
C GLU A 236 -17.48 10.34 -7.67
N LEU A 237 -17.40 9.44 -6.70
CA LEU A 237 -16.35 9.46 -5.66
C LEU A 237 -15.31 8.36 -5.86
N LEU A 238 -15.78 7.11 -5.99
CA LEU A 238 -14.94 5.92 -6.09
C LEU A 238 -15.70 4.83 -6.83
N LYS A 239 -15.03 4.16 -7.75
CA LYS A 239 -15.53 2.97 -8.43
C LYS A 239 -14.69 1.81 -7.96
N THR A 240 -15.30 0.66 -7.74
CA THR A 240 -14.56 -0.57 -7.52
C THR A 240 -14.71 -1.44 -8.76
N GLU A 241 -13.71 -2.28 -9.03
CA GLU A 241 -13.77 -3.16 -10.19
C GLU A 241 -14.93 -4.17 -10.11
N LYS A 242 -15.30 -4.61 -8.90
CA LYS A 242 -16.25 -5.72 -8.69
C LYS A 242 -17.39 -5.45 -7.72
N CYS A 243 -17.35 -4.38 -6.94
CA CYS A 243 -18.25 -4.14 -5.80
C CYS A 243 -18.98 -2.79 -5.91
N GLY A 244 -19.31 -2.39 -7.14
CA GLY A 244 -20.11 -1.21 -7.39
C GLY A 244 -19.35 0.12 -7.33
N GLN A 245 -20.13 1.20 -7.23
CA GLN A 245 -19.69 2.57 -7.37
C GLN A 245 -20.30 3.46 -6.30
N PHE A 246 -19.50 4.36 -5.74
CA PHE A 246 -19.91 5.40 -4.80
C PHE A 246 -20.01 6.76 -5.50
N SER A 247 -21.05 7.50 -5.14
CA SER A 247 -21.28 8.87 -5.57
C SER A 247 -21.91 9.69 -4.44
N VAL A 248 -21.85 11.01 -4.56
CA VAL A 248 -22.57 11.92 -3.67
C VAL A 248 -23.52 12.78 -4.48
N ASN A 249 -24.76 12.81 -4.04
CA ASN A 249 -25.78 13.72 -4.52
C ASN A 249 -25.99 14.83 -3.48
N ILE A 250 -25.97 16.07 -3.95
CA ILE A 250 -26.32 17.25 -3.16
C ILE A 250 -27.56 17.86 -3.79
N SER A 251 -28.63 18.00 -3.01
CA SER A 251 -29.91 18.57 -3.46
C SER A 251 -30.21 19.84 -2.67
N LYS A 252 -30.55 20.92 -3.35
CA LYS A 252 -30.96 22.18 -2.71
C LYS A 252 -32.33 22.04 -2.00
N PRO A 253 -32.70 22.97 -1.11
CA PRO A 253 -34.02 23.01 -0.47
C PRO A 253 -35.18 22.79 -1.45
N GLY A 254 -36.14 21.94 -1.07
CA GLY A 254 -37.34 21.63 -1.85
C GLY A 254 -37.12 20.86 -3.17
N ILE A 255 -35.89 20.46 -3.49
CA ILE A 255 -35.58 19.74 -4.73
C ILE A 255 -35.95 18.26 -4.61
N THR A 256 -36.62 17.75 -5.65
CA THR A 256 -36.80 16.32 -5.92
C THR A 256 -35.82 15.87 -7.01
N LYS A 257 -35.14 14.74 -6.79
CA LYS A 257 -34.31 14.04 -7.78
C LYS A 257 -34.69 12.56 -7.82
N GLY A 258 -34.37 11.87 -8.93
CA GLY A 258 -34.82 10.51 -9.18
C GLY A 258 -35.89 10.48 -10.27
N GLN A 259 -37.07 9.98 -9.96
CA GLN A 259 -38.16 9.73 -10.91
C GLN A 259 -37.77 8.76 -12.02
N HIS A 260 -37.18 7.64 -11.62
CA HIS A 260 -36.82 6.56 -12.51
C HIS A 260 -36.74 5.23 -11.78
N TRP A 261 -36.66 4.15 -12.56
CA TRP A 261 -36.48 2.79 -12.08
C TRP A 261 -35.45 2.02 -12.91
N HIS A 262 -35.11 0.82 -12.43
CA HIS A 262 -34.10 -0.06 -13.01
C HIS A 262 -34.59 -1.51 -13.12
N HIS A 263 -34.13 -2.26 -14.12
CA HIS A 263 -34.41 -3.71 -14.19
C HIS A 263 -33.55 -4.53 -13.22
N SER A 264 -32.26 -4.21 -13.12
CA SER A 264 -31.27 -5.00 -12.40
C SER A 264 -30.32 -4.16 -11.55
N LYS A 265 -30.10 -2.89 -11.93
CA LYS A 265 -29.40 -1.94 -11.07
C LYS A 265 -30.19 -1.72 -9.78
N TRP A 266 -29.48 -1.64 -8.68
CA TRP A 266 -30.02 -1.29 -7.38
C TRP A 266 -28.98 -0.51 -6.58
N GLU A 267 -29.47 0.28 -5.62
CA GLU A 267 -28.66 1.27 -4.93
C GLU A 267 -28.92 1.26 -3.42
N PHE A 268 -27.97 1.82 -2.67
CA PHE A 268 -28.17 2.29 -1.31
C PHE A 268 -28.16 3.81 -1.30
N PHE A 269 -29.21 4.43 -0.79
CA PHE A 269 -29.22 5.85 -0.46
C PHE A 269 -29.00 6.03 1.04
N ILE A 270 -28.00 6.82 1.39
CA ILE A 270 -27.58 7.08 2.77
C ILE A 270 -27.49 8.60 2.95
N VAL A 271 -28.45 9.18 3.66
CA VAL A 271 -28.40 10.61 3.99
C VAL A 271 -27.43 10.83 5.15
N VAL A 272 -26.45 11.71 4.94
CA VAL A 272 -25.41 12.03 5.93
C VAL A 272 -25.47 13.47 6.42
N SER A 273 -26.28 14.32 5.78
CA SER A 273 -26.56 15.69 6.20
C SER A 273 -27.89 16.16 5.62
N GLY A 274 -28.64 16.95 6.38
CA GLY A 274 -29.96 17.45 6.00
C GLY A 274 -31.10 16.47 6.32
N HIS A 275 -32.30 16.79 5.84
CA HIS A 275 -33.53 16.05 6.08
C HIS A 275 -34.31 15.86 4.77
N GLY A 276 -34.74 14.64 4.49
CA GLY A 276 -35.39 14.31 3.22
C GLY A 276 -36.39 13.16 3.31
N LEU A 277 -37.10 12.96 2.21
CA LEU A 277 -38.04 11.87 2.01
C LEU A 277 -37.61 11.06 0.80
N ILE A 278 -37.43 9.77 0.96
CA ILE A 278 -37.30 8.82 -0.15
C ILE A 278 -38.67 8.19 -0.38
N GLN A 279 -39.09 8.13 -1.64
CA GLN A 279 -40.32 7.45 -2.03
C GLN A 279 -40.02 6.38 -3.07
N GLU A 280 -40.68 5.22 -2.96
CA GLU A 280 -40.59 4.12 -3.91
C GLU A 280 -41.97 3.58 -4.28
N ARG A 281 -42.27 3.43 -5.58
CA ARG A 281 -43.52 2.85 -6.08
C ARG A 281 -43.22 1.73 -7.08
N LYS A 282 -43.84 0.57 -6.87
CA LYS A 282 -43.70 -0.57 -7.79
C LYS A 282 -44.32 -0.26 -9.15
N ILE A 283 -43.64 -0.61 -10.24
CA ILE A 283 -44.21 -0.45 -11.58
C ILE A 283 -45.51 -1.24 -11.72
N GLY A 284 -46.59 -0.56 -12.12
CA GLY A 284 -47.94 -1.10 -12.23
C GLY A 284 -48.75 -1.16 -10.93
N SER A 285 -48.26 -0.56 -9.85
CA SER A 285 -48.99 -0.35 -8.58
C SER A 285 -49.16 1.15 -8.30
N ASP A 286 -50.12 1.49 -7.46
CA ASP A 286 -50.34 2.85 -6.92
C ASP A 286 -49.85 3.00 -5.47
N GLU A 287 -49.34 1.92 -4.86
CA GLU A 287 -48.81 1.94 -3.49
C GLU A 287 -47.42 2.57 -3.45
N VAL A 288 -47.27 3.65 -2.69
CA VAL A 288 -46.00 4.37 -2.47
C VAL A 288 -45.47 4.03 -1.08
N LEU A 289 -44.24 3.54 -1.04
CA LEU A 289 -43.45 3.36 0.18
C LEU A 289 -42.72 4.66 0.48
N GLU A 290 -42.74 5.11 1.73
CA GLU A 290 -42.14 6.37 2.16
C GLU A 290 -41.14 6.15 3.29
N PHE A 291 -39.96 6.75 3.16
CA PHE A 291 -38.87 6.65 4.13
C PHE A 291 -38.33 8.05 4.42
N GLU A 292 -38.69 8.60 5.58
CA GLU A 292 -38.12 9.85 6.09
C GLU A 292 -36.70 9.59 6.60
N VAL A 293 -35.73 10.36 6.10
CA VAL A 293 -34.29 10.12 6.27
C VAL A 293 -33.57 11.40 6.66
N SER A 294 -32.55 11.31 7.52
CA SER A 294 -31.80 12.48 7.98
C SER A 294 -30.34 12.17 8.28
N GLY A 295 -29.50 13.21 8.33
CA GLY A 295 -28.13 13.09 8.83
C GLY A 295 -28.03 12.84 10.34
N ASP A 296 -29.08 13.16 11.11
CA ASP A 296 -29.13 12.93 12.57
C ASP A 296 -29.26 11.44 12.92
N LYS A 297 -29.86 10.66 12.01
CA LYS A 297 -30.01 9.21 12.12
C LYS A 297 -29.66 8.57 10.78
N ILE A 298 -28.39 8.22 10.62
CA ILE A 298 -27.87 7.63 9.38
C ILE A 298 -28.45 6.21 9.19
N GLU A 299 -29.23 6.04 8.14
CA GLU A 299 -29.83 4.79 7.72
C GLU A 299 -29.62 4.60 6.21
N ALA A 300 -29.59 3.34 5.75
CA ALA A 300 -29.50 3.00 4.33
C ALA A 300 -30.88 2.53 3.82
N VAL A 301 -31.34 3.10 2.71
CA VAL A 301 -32.55 2.65 2.01
C VAL A 301 -32.14 1.99 0.69
N HIS A 302 -32.68 0.80 0.43
CA HIS A 302 -32.44 0.06 -0.81
C HIS A 302 -33.35 0.57 -1.92
N MET A 303 -32.80 1.14 -2.99
CA MET A 303 -33.61 1.42 -4.19
C MET A 303 -33.91 0.09 -4.88
N LEU A 304 -35.17 -0.34 -4.83
CA LEU A 304 -35.58 -1.66 -5.29
C LEU A 304 -35.67 -1.73 -6.83
N PRO A 305 -35.11 -2.77 -7.49
CA PRO A 305 -35.37 -3.04 -8.89
C PRO A 305 -36.88 -3.21 -9.17
N GLY A 306 -37.36 -2.62 -10.25
CA GLY A 306 -38.80 -2.60 -10.59
C GLY A 306 -39.64 -1.65 -9.73
N TYR A 307 -39.02 -0.76 -8.96
CA TYR A 307 -39.66 0.36 -8.29
C TYR A 307 -39.11 1.67 -8.85
N THR A 308 -40.01 2.55 -9.27
CA THR A 308 -39.61 3.94 -9.49
C THR A 308 -39.41 4.62 -8.16
N HIS A 309 -38.38 5.43 -8.06
CA HIS A 309 -37.99 6.04 -6.81
C HIS A 309 -37.54 7.48 -6.98
N ASN A 310 -37.70 8.25 -5.92
CA ASN A 310 -37.24 9.62 -5.83
C ASN A 310 -36.68 9.92 -4.44
N ILE A 311 -35.96 11.04 -4.33
CA ILE A 311 -35.55 11.63 -3.07
C ILE A 311 -35.84 13.14 -3.09
N ILE A 312 -36.45 13.61 -2.02
CA ILE A 312 -36.93 14.99 -1.85
C ILE A 312 -36.16 15.61 -0.67
N ASN A 313 -35.61 16.79 -0.88
CA ASN A 313 -35.10 17.59 0.24
C ASN A 313 -36.27 18.31 0.94
N LEU A 314 -36.57 17.91 2.18
CA LEU A 314 -37.64 18.47 2.99
C LEU A 314 -37.21 19.73 3.76
N SER A 315 -35.93 20.10 3.72
CA SER A 315 -35.45 21.32 4.35
C SER A 315 -35.79 22.56 3.52
N ASP A 316 -36.11 23.66 4.20
CA ASP A 316 -36.33 24.98 3.59
C ASP A 316 -35.02 25.76 3.36
N SER A 317 -33.94 25.39 4.04
CA SER A 317 -32.70 26.19 4.06
C SER A 317 -31.42 25.40 3.84
N GLU A 318 -31.41 24.11 4.10
CA GLU A 318 -30.20 23.28 4.07
C GLU A 318 -30.16 22.37 2.86
N ASN A 319 -28.95 22.12 2.35
CA ASN A 319 -28.77 21.11 1.31
C ASN A 319 -28.89 19.70 1.92
N LEU A 320 -29.55 18.81 1.21
CA LEU A 320 -29.54 17.38 1.50
C LEU A 320 -28.30 16.76 0.85
N VAL A 321 -27.46 16.10 1.65
CA VAL A 321 -26.27 15.36 1.17
C VAL A 321 -26.52 13.87 1.33
N THR A 322 -26.58 13.18 0.19
CA THR A 322 -26.87 11.75 0.11
C THR A 322 -25.68 11.04 -0.51
N LEU A 323 -25.06 10.13 0.25
CA LEU A 323 -24.12 9.16 -0.29
C LEU A 323 -24.92 8.06 -0.98
N MET A 324 -24.54 7.74 -2.20
CA MET A 324 -25.20 6.74 -3.03
C MET A 324 -24.18 5.67 -3.41
N TRP A 325 -24.51 4.41 -3.17
CA TRP A 325 -23.79 3.28 -3.72
C TRP A 325 -24.67 2.57 -4.74
N ALA A 326 -24.14 2.24 -5.91
CA ALA A 326 -24.80 1.43 -6.93
C ALA A 326 -24.04 0.12 -7.14
N ASN A 327 -24.76 -0.97 -7.40
CA ASN A 327 -24.16 -2.30 -7.58
C ASN A 327 -23.29 -2.44 -8.83
N GLU A 328 -23.40 -1.52 -9.78
CA GLU A 328 -22.64 -1.51 -11.03
C GLU A 328 -22.20 -0.09 -11.39
N GLN A 329 -21.20 0.02 -12.28
CA GLN A 329 -20.73 1.31 -12.79
C GLN A 329 -21.71 1.84 -13.85
N PHE A 330 -21.87 3.16 -13.93
CA PHE A 330 -22.76 3.76 -14.92
C PHE A 330 -22.22 3.60 -16.36
N ASP A 331 -22.97 2.90 -17.23
CA ASP A 331 -22.73 2.82 -18.68
C ASP A 331 -23.79 3.64 -19.45
N PRO A 332 -23.42 4.78 -20.08
CA PRO A 332 -24.35 5.57 -20.88
C PRO A 332 -25.02 4.82 -22.04
N ASN A 333 -24.39 3.76 -22.56
CA ASN A 333 -24.96 2.97 -23.67
C ASN A 333 -25.97 1.93 -23.19
N ARG A 334 -25.91 1.56 -21.91
CA ARG A 334 -26.79 0.60 -21.26
C ARG A 334 -27.12 1.09 -19.85
N PRO A 335 -27.83 2.22 -19.72
CA PRO A 335 -27.96 2.90 -18.43
C PRO A 335 -28.83 2.16 -17.43
N ASP A 336 -29.60 1.15 -17.87
CA ASP A 336 -30.62 0.44 -17.09
C ASP A 336 -31.50 1.40 -16.27
N THR A 337 -31.85 2.56 -16.82
CA THR A 337 -32.55 3.63 -16.11
C THR A 337 -33.69 4.14 -16.97
N TYR A 338 -34.90 4.08 -16.44
CA TYR A 338 -36.12 4.38 -17.17
C TYR A 338 -36.95 5.40 -16.39
N TYR A 339 -37.28 6.53 -17.03
CA TYR A 339 -38.05 7.59 -16.39
C TYR A 339 -39.48 7.14 -16.09
N GLU A 340 -39.93 7.33 -14.86
CA GLU A 340 -41.32 7.16 -14.42
C GLU A 340 -41.51 7.93 -13.11
N GLU A 341 -42.60 8.66 -12.95
CA GLU A 341 -42.86 9.35 -11.68
C GLU A 341 -43.37 8.39 -10.60
N VAL A 342 -42.92 8.60 -9.36
CA VAL A 342 -43.49 7.96 -8.17
C VAL A 342 -44.95 8.31 -8.00
#